data_AF-A0A4R1RRJ0-F1
#
_entry.id   AF-A0A4R1RRJ0-F1
#
_cell.length_a   1.000
_cell.length_b   1.000
_cell.length_c   1.000
_cell.angle_alpha   90.00
_cell.angle_beta   90.00
_cell.angle_gamma   90.00
#
_symmetry.space_group_name_H-M   'P 1'
#
loop_
_entity.id
_entity.type
_entity.pdbx_description
1 polymer ?
#
loop_
_entity_poly.entity_id
_entity_poly.type
_entity_poly.pdbx_seq_one_letter_code
_entity_poly.pdbx_strand_id
1 'polypeptide(L)' 'MKNTLKNINREDFMNFFRDDEKLNTLSSDDRVEIFLQILQGSSDITKELLNELICDYNVHNLRISQIK' A
#
# COMPACT_ATOMS: atom_id res chain seq x y z
N MET A 1 9.60 24.37 16.02
CA MET A 1 10.55 23.95 14.97
C MET A 1 9.81 24.05 13.65
N LYS A 2 10.36 24.75 12.64
CA LYS A 2 9.72 24.83 11.33
C LYS A 2 9.85 23.45 10.67
N ASN A 3 8.75 22.73 10.50
CA ASN A 3 8.70 21.57 9.63
C ASN A 3 8.91 22.06 8.20
N THR A 4 10.15 22.11 7.73
CA THR A 4 10.45 22.19 6.31
C THR A 4 10.04 20.86 5.70
N LEU A 5 8.83 20.80 5.13
CA LEU A 5 8.47 19.75 4.19
C LEU A 5 9.49 19.81 3.06
N LYS A 6 10.43 18.87 3.07
CA LYS A 6 11.35 18.69 1.95
C LYS A 6 10.46 18.21 0.81
N ASN A 7 10.44 18.94 -0.31
CA ASN A 7 9.73 18.50 -1.51
C ASN A 7 10.40 17.20 -1.96
N ILE A 8 9.83 16.06 -1.57
CA ILE A 8 10.21 14.77 -2.13
C ILE A 8 9.70 14.76 -3.57
N ASN A 9 10.59 14.54 -4.53
CA ASN A 9 10.17 14.37 -5.91
C ASN A 9 9.59 12.95 -6.10
N ARG A 10 8.84 12.74 -7.18
CA ARG A 10 8.23 11.43 -7.48
C ARG A 10 9.27 10.31 -7.52
N GLU A 11 10.44 10.56 -8.09
CA GLU A 11 11.48 9.55 -8.26
C GLU A 11 12.07 9.10 -6.93
N ASP A 12 12.39 10.05 -6.04
CA ASP A 12 12.89 9.77 -4.69
C ASP A 12 11.89 8.91 -3.91
N PHE A 13 10.60 9.24 -3.96
CA PHE A 13 9.55 8.45 -3.31
C PHE A 13 9.45 7.05 -3.91
N MET A 14 9.40 6.93 -5.24
CA MET A 14 9.27 5.63 -5.89
C MET A 14 10.52 4.75 -5.71
N ASN A 15 11.70 5.35 -5.57
CA ASN A 15 12.93 4.62 -5.26
C ASN A 15 12.89 4.10 -3.81
N PHE A 16 12.42 4.90 -2.86
CA PHE A 16 12.19 4.44 -1.48
C PHE A 16 11.15 3.32 -1.42
N PHE A 17 10.01 3.49 -2.10
CA PHE A 17 8.90 2.54 -2.07
C PHE A 17 9.22 1.19 -2.72
N ARG A 18 10.18 1.13 -3.65
CA ARG A 18 10.60 -0.13 -4.31
C ARG A 18 11.78 -0.81 -3.63
N ASP A 19 12.36 -0.20 -2.61
CA ASP A 19 13.49 -0.74 -1.87
C ASP A 19 12.95 -1.52 -0.67
N ASP A 20 12.98 -2.85 -0.76
CA ASP A 20 12.52 -3.74 0.29
C ASP A 20 13.27 -3.54 1.61
N GLU A 21 14.56 -3.20 1.58
CA GLU A 21 15.32 -2.92 2.81
C GLU A 21 14.79 -1.68 3.50
N LYS A 22 14.43 -0.64 2.73
CA LYS A 22 13.84 0.59 3.26
C LYS A 22 12.41 0.39 3.74
N LEU A 23 11.57 -0.29 2.96
CA LEU A 23 10.23 -0.68 3.41
C LEU A 23 10.29 -1.48 4.70
N ASN A 24 11.32 -2.32 4.86
CA ASN A 24 11.51 -3.10 6.07
C ASN A 24 11.84 -2.28 7.32
N THR A 25 12.29 -1.03 7.17
CA THR A 25 12.49 -0.11 8.30
C THR A 25 11.18 0.50 8.84
N LEU A 26 10.09 0.40 8.09
CA LEU A 26 8.79 0.93 8.48
C LEU A 26 8.09 0.01 9.49
N SER A 27 7.37 0.62 10.44
CA SER A 27 6.50 -0.11 11.34
C SER A 27 5.32 -0.73 10.57
N SER A 28 4.63 -1.69 11.19
CA SER A 28 3.42 -2.27 10.60
C SER A 28 2.35 -1.21 10.33
N ASP A 29 2.19 -0.25 11.24
CA ASP A 29 1.19 0.82 11.12
C ASP A 29 1.52 1.75 9.94
N ASP A 30 2.80 2.14 9.78
CA ASP A 30 3.24 2.96 8.66
C ASP A 30 2.96 2.28 7.30
N ARG A 31 3.18 0.96 7.21
CA ARG A 31 2.92 0.20 5.98
C ARG A 31 1.44 0.12 5.67
N VAL A 32 0.60 -0.05 6.68
CA VAL A 32 -0.86 -0.03 6.52
C VAL A 32 -1.32 1.35 6.05
N GLU A 33 -0.78 2.43 6.61
CA GLU A 33 -1.10 3.79 6.17
C GLU A 33 -0.73 4.01 4.70
N ILE A 34 0.49 3.65 4.30
CA ILE A 34 0.94 3.79 2.91
C ILE A 34 0.03 3.00 1.96
N PHE A 35 -0.28 1.74 2.28
CA PHE A 35 -1.17 0.91 1.46
C PHE A 35 -2.54 1.57 1.26
N LEU A 36 -3.13 2.12 2.33
CA LEU A 36 -4.44 2.77 2.27
C LEU A 36 -4.43 4.11 1.50
N GLN A 37 -3.28 4.76 1.37
CA GLN A 37 -3.15 6.05 0.69
C GLN A 37 -2.76 5.95 -0.80
N ILE A 38 -2.25 4.80 -1.26
CA ILE A 38 -1.79 4.62 -2.65
C ILE A 38 -2.95 4.50 -3.65
N LEU A 39 -4.10 3.99 -3.23
CA LEU A 39 -5.26 3.80 -4.10
C LEU A 39 -5.92 5.15 -4.43
N GLN A 40 -6.15 5.43 -5.71
CA GLN A 40 -6.69 6.70 -6.20
C GLN A 40 -8.18 6.84 -5.90
N GLY A 41 -8.89 5.73 -5.70
CA GLY A 41 -10.28 5.74 -5.26
C GLY A 41 -10.91 4.35 -5.23
N SER A 42 -12.22 4.31 -4.98
CA SER A 42 -12.97 3.05 -4.87
C SER A 42 -12.96 2.20 -6.13
N SER A 43 -12.72 2.80 -7.30
CA SER A 43 -12.60 2.09 -8.58
C SER A 43 -11.40 1.14 -8.65
N ASP A 44 -10.35 1.43 -7.88
CA ASP A 44 -9.13 0.63 -7.87
C ASP A 44 -9.30 -0.63 -7.02
N ILE A 45 -10.26 -0.62 -6.09
CA ILE A 45 -10.61 -1.77 -5.25
C ILE A 45 -11.51 -2.70 -6.06
N THR A 46 -10.90 -3.53 -6.89
CA THR A 46 -11.60 -4.55 -7.67
C THR A 46 -11.62 -5.88 -6.94
N LYS A 47 -12.59 -6.74 -7.30
CA LYS A 47 -12.63 -8.09 -6.77
C LYS A 47 -11.36 -8.86 -7.14
N GLU A 48 -10.84 -8.65 -8.34
CA GLU A 48 -9.63 -9.24 -8.87
C GLU A 48 -8.41 -8.85 -8.01
N LEU A 49 -8.21 -7.55 -7.77
CA LEU A 49 -7.12 -7.05 -6.93
C LEU A 49 -7.17 -7.65 -5.52
N LEU A 50 -8.35 -7.68 -4.90
CA LEU A 50 -8.49 -8.23 -3.56
C LEU A 50 -8.24 -9.74 -3.51
N ASN A 51 -8.60 -10.49 -4.56
CA ASN A 51 -8.31 -11.93 -4.63
C ASN A 51 -6.81 -12.19 -4.83
N GLU A 52 -6.14 -11.41 -5.69
CA GLU A 52 -4.68 -11.48 -5.85
C GLU A 52 -3.98 -11.18 -4.52
N LEU A 53 -4.38 -10.11 -3.84
CA LEU A 53 -3.82 -9.70 -2.55
C LEU A 53 -3.93 -10.82 -1.49
N ILE A 54 -5.11 -11.41 -1.29
CA ILE A 54 -5.23 -12.48 -0.28
C ILE A 54 -4.47 -13.75 -0.68
N CYS A 55 -4.27 -14.01 -1.98
CA CYS A 55 -3.46 -15.12 -2.47
C CYS A 55 -1.98 -14.88 -2.20
N ASP A 56 -1.44 -13.70 -2.52
CA ASP A 56 -0.03 -13.35 -2.32
C ASP A 56 0.38 -13.44 -0.84
N TYR A 57 -0.54 -13.09 0.06
CA TYR A 57 -0.34 -13.18 1.51
C TYR A 57 -0.72 -14.54 2.10
N ASN A 58 -1.07 -15.54 1.28
CA ASN A 58 -1.50 -16.87 1.70
C ASN A 58 -2.66 -16.87 2.72
N VAL A 59 -3.58 -15.90 2.59
CA VAL A 59 -4.74 -15.73 3.48
C VAL A 59 -5.91 -16.55 2.94
N HIS A 60 -5.88 -17.85 3.21
CA HIS A 60 -6.89 -18.79 2.71
C HIS A 60 -8.22 -18.81 3.48
N ASN A 61 -8.28 -18.14 4.63
CA ASN A 61 -9.46 -18.08 5.50
C ASN A 61 -10.42 -16.92 5.15
N LEU A 62 -10.12 -16.12 4.13
CA LEU A 62 -10.96 -15.03 3.64
C LEU A 62 -11.55 -15.34 2.27
N ARG A 63 -12.76 -14.82 2.00
CA ARG A 63 -13.43 -14.93 0.71
C ARG A 63 -14.00 -13.58 0.30
N ILE A 64 -13.62 -13.09 -0.88
CA ILE A 64 -14.12 -11.82 -1.44
C ILE A 64 -15.44 -12.04 -2.18
N SER A 65 -16.47 -11.28 -1.82
CA SER A 65 -17.78 -11.28 -2.48
C SER A 65 -18.19 -9.85 -2.84
N GLN A 66 -18.77 -9.68 -4.02
CA GLN A 66 -19.40 -8.43 -4.43
C GLN A 66 -20.87 -8.45 -4.03
N ILE A 67 -21.32 -7.39 -3.36
CA ILE A 67 -22.73 -7.18 -3.05
C ILE A 67 -23.37 -6.47 -4.25
N LYS A 68 -24.55 -6.95 -4.66
CA LYS A 68 -25.35 -6.35 -5.74
C LYS A 68 -26.31 -5.32 -5.17
#